data_AF-A0A833RMZ6-F1
#
_entry.id   AF-A0A833RMZ6-F1
#
_cell.length_a   1.000
_cell.length_b   1.000
_cell.length_c   1.000
_cell.angle_alpha   90.00
_cell.angle_beta   90.00
_cell.angle_gamma   90.00
#
_symmetry.space_group_name_H-M   'P 1'
#
loop_
_entity.id
_entity.type
_entity.pdbx_description
1 polymer ?
#
loop_
_entity_poly.entity_id
_entity_poly.type
_entity_poly.pdbx_seq_one_letter_code
_entity_poly.pdbx_strand_id
1 'polypeptide(L)'
;MSGAVDLSFSSSANLEIFKLDFQSDAPDLPLAVSAPSPDRFNRLSWSKPASSEEFSLGLLASGLGDGSIGVWNPWTMIRCL
;
A
#
# COMPACT_ATOMS: atom_id res chain seq x y z
N MET A 1 -1.29 -20.73 6.77
CA MET A 1 -0.33 -20.46 5.68
C MET A 1 -1.06 -20.77 4.38
N SER A 2 -1.55 -19.75 3.67
CA SER A 2 -2.20 -19.91 2.38
C SER A 2 -1.95 -18.62 1.60
N GLY A 3 -1.27 -18.72 0.46
CA GLY A 3 -0.99 -17.60 -0.43
C GLY A 3 -0.78 -18.14 -1.84
N ALA A 4 -1.25 -17.37 -2.83
CA ALA A 4 -1.02 -17.67 -4.24
C ALA A 4 0.49 -17.69 -4.51
N VAL A 5 1.01 -18.88 -4.81
CA VAL A 5 2.40 -19.09 -5.19
C VAL A 5 2.50 -18.81 -6.69
N ASP A 6 3.19 -17.72 -7.03
CA ASP A 6 3.71 -17.52 -8.39
C ASP A 6 4.78 -18.60 -8.63
N LEU A 7 4.79 -19.18 -9.83
CA LEU A 7 5.78 -20.13 -10.34
C LEU A 7 7.23 -19.66 -10.12
N SER A 8 7.47 -18.35 -9.94
CA SER A 8 8.78 -17.75 -9.68
C SER A 8 9.32 -17.90 -8.24
N PHE A 9 8.52 -18.41 -7.27
CA PHE A 9 8.88 -18.44 -5.85
C PHE A 9 9.34 -17.08 -5.28
N SER A 10 9.01 -15.96 -5.93
CA SER A 10 9.42 -14.64 -5.45
C SER A 10 8.72 -14.30 -4.13
N SER A 11 9.45 -13.85 -3.13
CA SER A 11 8.88 -13.27 -1.91
C SER A 11 8.67 -11.75 -2.01
N SER A 12 9.13 -11.12 -3.09
CA SER A 12 8.94 -9.67 -3.28
C SER A 12 7.46 -9.34 -3.50
N ALA A 13 6.99 -8.25 -2.90
CA ALA A 13 5.65 -7.70 -3.15
C ALA A 13 5.74 -6.22 -3.51
N ASN A 14 4.69 -5.65 -4.09
CA ASN A 14 4.57 -4.21 -4.31
C ASN A 14 3.35 -3.68 -3.54
N LEU A 15 3.53 -2.57 -2.84
CA LEU A 15 2.42 -1.79 -2.28
C LEU A 15 1.91 -0.84 -3.35
N GLU A 16 0.66 -1.03 -3.77
CA GLU A 16 -0.01 -0.18 -4.76
C GLU A 16 -1.18 0.56 -4.11
N ILE A 17 -1.23 1.87 -4.33
CA ILE A 17 -2.33 2.72 -3.87
C ILE A 17 -3.04 3.24 -5.11
N PHE A 18 -4.36 3.05 -5.18
CA PHE A 18 -5.20 3.50 -6.28
C PHE A 18 -6.09 4.66 -5.85
N LYS A 19 -6.39 5.58 -6.76
CA LYS A 19 -7.39 6.62 -6.51
C LYS A 19 -8.78 6.06 -6.76
N LEU A 20 -9.71 6.39 -5.87
CA LEU A 20 -11.12 6.06 -5.99
C LEU A 20 -11.91 7.35 -6.07
N ASP A 21 -12.60 7.56 -7.19
CA ASP A 21 -13.51 8.68 -7.39
C ASP A 21 -14.95 8.18 -7.34
N PHE A 22 -15.68 8.53 -6.28
CA PHE A 22 -17.08 8.14 -6.08
C PHE A 22 -18.06 8.87 -7.01
N GLN A 23 -17.60 9.87 -7.77
CA GLN A 23 -18.42 10.59 -8.75
C GLN A 23 -18.31 10.02 -10.16
N SER A 24 -17.41 9.06 -10.37
CA SER A 24 -17.14 8.45 -11.67
C SER A 24 -17.71 7.04 -11.75
N ASP A 25 -18.41 6.75 -12.84
CA ASP A 25 -18.84 5.38 -13.19
C ASP A 25 -17.77 4.62 -13.98
N ALA A 26 -16.55 5.19 -14.12
CA ALA A 26 -15.46 4.52 -14.82
C ALA A 26 -15.07 3.23 -14.09
N PRO A 27 -14.90 2.10 -14.82
CA PRO A 27 -14.53 0.82 -14.20
C PRO A 27 -13.07 0.78 -13.73
N ASP A 28 -12.23 1.67 -14.25
CA ASP A 28 -10.80 1.67 -14.01
C ASP A 28 -10.42 2.51 -12.79
N LEU A 29 -9.61 1.92 -11.90
CA LEU A 29 -9.01 2.62 -10.77
C LEU A 29 -7.59 3.06 -11.13
N PRO A 30 -7.30 4.36 -11.31
CA PRO A 30 -5.96 4.81 -11.67
C PRO A 30 -4.98 4.61 -10.51
N LEU A 31 -3.80 4.07 -10.83
CA LEU A 31 -2.70 3.92 -9.88
C LEU A 31 -2.20 5.30 -9.42
N ALA A 32 -2.21 5.54 -8.11
CA ALA A 32 -1.68 6.74 -7.49
C ALA A 32 -0.18 6.64 -7.26
N VAL A 33 0.29 5.51 -6.73
CA VAL A 33 1.71 5.22 -6.47
C VAL A 33 1.93 3.72 -6.27
N SER A 34 3.13 3.25 -6.58
CA SER A 34 3.62 1.90 -6.27
C SER A 34 4.98 1.98 -5.57
N ALA A 35 5.21 1.12 -4.58
CA ALA A 35 6.50 0.99 -3.91
C ALA A 35 6.87 -0.48 -3.67
N PRO A 36 8.14 -0.85 -3.88
CA PRO A 36 8.59 -2.21 -3.60
C PRO A 36 8.56 -2.51 -2.10
N SER A 37 8.17 -3.74 -1.78
CA SER A 37 8.24 -4.32 -0.44
C SER A 37 9.24 -5.48 -0.44
N PRO A 38 10.12 -5.56 0.57
CA PRO A 38 11.11 -6.62 0.67
C PRO A 38 10.49 -8.01 0.87
N ASP A 39 9.24 -8.08 1.36
CA ASP A 39 8.53 -9.32 1.60
C ASP A 39 7.01 -9.17 1.38
N ARG A 40 6.31 -10.30 1.35
CA ARG A 40 4.86 -10.41 1.17
C ARG A 40 4.10 -9.81 2.36
N PHE A 41 2.97 -9.18 2.05
CA PHE A 41 2.06 -8.66 3.07
C PHE A 41 1.15 -9.75 3.61
N ASN A 42 1.10 -9.90 4.93
CA ASN A 42 0.17 -10.79 5.64
C ASN A 42 -1.09 -10.05 6.12
N ARG A 43 -0.96 -8.75 6.41
CA ARG A 43 -2.04 -7.88 6.89
C ARG A 43 -1.73 -6.45 6.49
N LEU A 44 -2.77 -5.69 6.14
CA LEU A 44 -2.70 -4.25 5.92
C LEU A 44 -3.66 -3.54 6.86
N SER A 45 -3.27 -2.37 7.35
CA SER A 45 -4.13 -1.47 8.13
C SER A 45 -3.80 -0.03 7.78
N TRP A 46 -4.82 0.81 7.67
CA TRP A 46 -4.68 2.22 7.30
C TRP A 46 -5.31 3.07 8.39
N SER A 47 -4.53 3.99 8.96
CA SER A 47 -5.05 4.94 9.94
C SER A 47 -5.98 5.96 9.28
N LYS A 48 -6.80 6.60 10.11
CA LYS A 48 -7.49 7.82 9.68
C LYS A 48 -6.45 8.92 9.37
N PRO A 49 -6.78 9.86 8.47
CA PRO A 49 -6.07 11.11 8.32
C PRO A 49 -5.80 11.80 9.66
N ALA A 50 -4.60 12.35 9.82
CA ALA A 50 -4.29 13.26 10.92
C ALA A 50 -4.59 14.71 10.51
N SER A 51 -4.62 15.60 11.49
CA SER A 51 -4.79 17.04 11.25
C SER A 51 -3.54 17.72 10.66
N SER A 52 -2.38 17.08 10.74
CA SER A 52 -1.14 17.57 10.15
C SER A 52 -1.10 17.29 8.64
N GLU A 53 -0.57 18.25 7.87
CA GLU A 53 -0.45 18.12 6.42
C GLU A 53 0.35 16.87 6.01
N GLU A 54 1.46 16.61 6.71
CA GLU A 54 2.35 15.47 6.48
C GLU A 54 1.66 14.10 6.58
N PHE A 55 0.57 14.00 7.35
CA PHE A 55 -0.17 12.76 7.57
C PHE A 55 -1.65 12.93 7.21
N SER A 56 -1.96 13.86 6.30
CA SER A 56 -3.32 14.16 5.83
C SER A 56 -3.99 13.00 5.08
N LEU A 57 -3.22 11.99 4.67
CA LEU A 57 -3.73 10.72 4.11
C LEU A 57 -3.62 9.56 5.11
N GLY A 58 -3.24 9.82 6.36
CA GLY A 58 -2.97 8.79 7.36
C GLY A 58 -1.66 8.03 7.11
N LEU A 59 -1.48 6.93 7.84
CA LEU A 59 -0.35 6.00 7.71
C LEU A 59 -0.86 4.60 7.38
N LEU A 60 -0.11 3.90 6.53
CA LEU A 60 -0.36 2.52 6.19
C LEU A 60 0.68 1.64 6.91
N ALA A 61 0.21 0.63 7.62
CA ALA A 61 1.04 -0.35 8.29
C ALA A 61 0.75 -1.76 7.75
N SER A 62 1.79 -2.59 7.62
CA SER A 62 1.65 -3.97 7.19
C SER A 62 2.46 -4.93 8.05
N GLY A 63 1.94 -6.13 8.28
CA GLY A 63 2.78 -7.25 8.74
C GLY A 63 3.44 -7.94 7.55
N LEU A 64 4.75 -8.10 7.59
CA LEU A 64 5.56 -8.71 6.52
C LEU A 64 5.82 -10.21 6.77
N GLY A 65 6.29 -10.92 5.74
CA GLY A 65 6.60 -12.35 5.78
C GLY A 65 7.69 -12.73 6.78
N ASP A 66 8.70 -11.88 6.92
CA ASP A 66 9.81 -11.99 7.88
C ASP A 66 9.43 -11.71 9.35
N GLY A 67 8.17 -11.32 9.60
CA GLY A 67 7.65 -11.00 10.93
C GLY A 67 7.84 -9.54 11.34
N SER A 68 8.43 -8.69 10.49
CA SER A 68 8.55 -7.25 10.74
C SER A 68 7.26 -6.49 10.39
N ILE A 69 7.23 -5.20 10.78
CA ILE A 69 6.16 -4.27 10.42
C ILE A 69 6.74 -3.23 9.46
N GLY A 70 6.17 -3.16 8.26
CA GLY A 70 6.41 -2.06 7.33
C GLY A 70 5.45 -0.90 7.61
N VAL A 71 5.93 0.33 7.47
CA VAL A 71 5.11 1.55 7.60
C VAL A 71 5.39 2.47 6.41
N TRP A 72 4.31 2.96 5.81
CA TRP A 72 4.34 3.86 4.66
C TRP A 72 3.50 5.10 4.94
N ASN A 73 3.98 6.24 4.43
CA ASN A 73 3.22 7.49 4.40
C ASN A 73 2.74 7.75 2.96
N PRO A 74 1.45 7.51 2.64
CA PRO A 74 0.89 7.77 1.32
C PRO A 74 1.09 9.20 0.84
N TRP A 75 1.11 10.18 1.75
CA TRP A 75 1.31 11.60 1.40
C TRP A 75 2.68 11.84 0.77
N THR A 76 3.74 11.30 1.38
CA THR A 76 5.10 11.45 0.84
C THR A 76 5.30 10.60 -0.40
N MET A 77 4.75 9.38 -0.44
CA MET A 77 4.85 8.49 -1.59
C MET A 77 4.25 9.11 -2.86
N ILE A 78 3.07 9.72 -2.76
CA ILE A 78 2.37 10.29 -3.92
C ILE A 78 3.06 11.58 -4.40
N ARG A 79 3.69 12.36 -3.50
CA ARG A 79 4.35 13.64 -3.84
C ARG A 79 5.80 13.51 -4.27
N CYS A 80 6.44 12.35 -4.05
CA CYS A 80 7.81 12.07 -4.49
C CYS A 80 7.88 11.42 -5.89
N LEU A 81 6.76 11.35 -6.63
CA LEU A 81 6.71 11.07 -8.06
C LEU A 81 6.81 12.38 -8.86
#